data_AF-A0A8C4QBL0-F1
#
_entry.id   AF-A0A8C4QBL0-F1
#
_cell.length_a   1.000
_cell.length_b   1.000
_cell.length_c   1.000
_cell.angle_alpha   90.00
_cell.angle_beta   90.00
_cell.angle_gamma   90.00
#
_symmetry.space_group_name_H-M   'P 1'
#
loop_
_entity.id
_entity.type
_entity.pdbx_description
1 polymer ?
#
loop_
_entity_poly.entity_id
_entity_poly.type
_entity_poly.pdbx_seq_one_letter_code
_entity_poly.pdbx_strand_id
1 'polypeptide(L)'
;MGCQAGGDSLIRELLLDNEEQVHIRGELFEEDSEHLLVTNCDHFSNNGGTGPTSDELLDAPQNAAHYWKSTLAKVWLKNVASCGLVIVFLLLAAVAAFVAYQSISDFQRQAKHPAMSVSFKEVKSFEAPGIVLFPERAELLSCKHFYGTLPPLDHPGEPGPLACVIQEVYSEANMHDNVPWKRALVIRGPEAVLQHELLFLHFRLNQSQQDFSGINYLLFSSFDDFTHSNNGSAYLEKLMTSRTLWSFSGGFCTWVKLSLIRTPADDSRLDEFHQETNQEKYNQRREADQLTELFFVVFEWKDPFIQEVHHVVTASPWNVAAVLCGVFLALFKVADFAKISVKWMLKVRRRHRRHRARQLNSMPR
;
A
#
# COMPACT_ATOMS: atom_id res chain seq x y z
N MET A 1 36.58 -16.12 58.20
CA MET A 1 37.26 -17.24 57.52
C MET A 1 36.84 -17.24 56.06
N GLY A 2 37.80 -17.21 55.13
CA GLY A 2 37.64 -17.73 53.76
C GLY A 2 37.16 -16.75 52.68
N CYS A 3 38.09 -16.06 52.04
CA CYS A 3 38.00 -15.53 50.67
C CYS A 3 38.42 -16.62 49.66
N GLN A 4 37.85 -16.58 48.43
CA GLN A 4 38.46 -16.79 47.09
C GLN A 4 37.36 -17.20 46.10
N ALA A 5 37.01 -16.38 45.09
CA ALA A 5 37.74 -16.03 43.86
C ALA A 5 37.72 -17.18 42.83
N GLY A 6 36.77 -17.09 41.90
CA GLY A 6 36.61 -18.00 40.76
C GLY A 6 35.74 -17.33 39.69
N GLY A 7 36.32 -16.38 38.97
CA GLY A 7 35.60 -15.62 37.95
C GLY A 7 36.47 -14.58 37.28
N ASP A 8 37.62 -15.00 36.71
CA ASP A 8 38.52 -14.07 36.01
C ASP A 8 39.27 -14.68 34.79
N SER A 9 38.96 -15.91 34.36
CA SER A 9 39.68 -16.53 33.22
C SER A 9 38.98 -16.40 31.86
N LEU A 10 37.68 -16.08 31.81
CA LEU A 10 36.91 -16.05 30.55
C LEU A 10 36.75 -14.64 29.97
N ILE A 11 37.02 -13.60 30.75
CA ILE A 11 36.98 -12.20 30.29
C ILE A 11 38.35 -11.75 29.75
N ARG A 12 39.45 -12.38 30.18
CA ARG A 12 40.80 -12.08 29.66
C ARG A 12 41.08 -12.66 28.27
N GLU A 13 40.43 -13.74 27.85
CA GLU A 13 40.58 -14.27 26.47
C GLU A 13 39.78 -13.46 25.44
N LEU A 14 38.67 -12.84 25.83
CA LEU A 14 37.84 -12.03 24.91
C LEU A 14 38.32 -10.58 24.73
N LEU A 15 39.20 -10.08 25.62
CA LEU A 15 39.78 -8.74 25.50
C LEU A 15 41.10 -8.72 24.71
N LEU A 16 41.85 -9.82 24.66
CA LEU A 16 43.09 -9.89 23.88
C LEU A 16 42.85 -10.06 22.37
N ASP A 17 41.72 -10.65 21.97
CA ASP A 17 41.37 -10.84 20.55
C ASP A 17 40.83 -9.53 19.90
N ASN A 18 40.47 -8.53 20.72
CA ASN A 18 39.91 -7.26 20.25
C ASN A 18 40.99 -6.18 20.07
N GLU A 19 42.09 -6.20 20.84
CA GLU A 19 43.22 -5.27 20.63
C GLU A 19 44.04 -5.61 19.38
N GLU A 20 44.18 -6.90 19.02
CA GLU A 20 44.92 -7.31 17.82
C GLU A 20 44.14 -6.99 16.52
N GLN A 21 42.80 -6.95 16.57
CA GLN A 21 41.98 -6.49 15.44
C GLN A 21 41.93 -4.97 15.28
N VAL A 22 42.04 -4.19 16.36
CA VAL A 22 42.08 -2.72 16.29
C VAL A 22 43.44 -2.25 15.76
N HIS A 23 44.54 -2.94 16.07
CA HIS A 23 45.86 -2.57 15.57
C HIS A 23 46.04 -2.84 14.07
N ILE A 24 45.44 -3.93 13.54
CA ILE A 24 45.50 -4.26 12.11
C ILE A 24 44.54 -3.39 11.27
N ARG A 25 43.52 -2.78 11.90
CA ARG A 25 42.61 -1.82 11.26
C ARG A 25 43.18 -0.40 11.19
N GLY A 26 44.21 -0.09 12.00
CA GLY A 26 44.89 1.20 12.02
C GLY A 26 45.90 1.42 10.90
N GLU A 27 46.53 0.36 10.37
CA GLU A 27 47.55 0.49 9.30
C GLU A 27 46.99 0.40 7.87
N LEU A 28 45.66 0.30 7.68
CA LEU A 28 45.04 0.20 6.35
C LEU A 28 44.21 1.43 5.94
N PHE A 29 44.29 2.53 6.71
CA PHE A 29 43.50 3.75 6.47
C PHE A 29 44.34 5.04 6.39
N GLU A 30 45.64 4.94 6.13
CA GLU A 30 46.53 6.11 6.00
C GLU A 30 47.38 6.08 4.71
N GLU A 31 46.85 5.49 3.63
CA GLU A 31 47.37 5.63 2.26
C GLU A 31 46.19 5.45 1.28
N ASP A 32 45.34 6.48 1.12
CA ASP A 32 44.50 6.75 -0.07
C ASP A 32 43.49 7.88 0.23
N SER A 33 43.96 9.01 0.76
CA SER A 33 43.15 10.24 0.89
C SER A 33 43.88 11.50 0.43
N GLU A 34 44.68 11.39 -0.64
CA GLU A 34 45.21 12.55 -1.37
C GLU A 34 45.19 12.33 -2.89
N HIS A 35 44.06 11.92 -3.48
CA HIS A 35 43.87 12.03 -4.93
C HIS A 35 42.40 12.22 -5.31
N LEU A 36 41.80 13.35 -4.93
CA LEU A 36 40.87 14.14 -5.76
C LEU A 36 40.35 15.31 -4.91
N LEU A 37 40.97 16.48 -5.03
CA LEU A 37 40.35 17.82 -4.92
C LEU A 37 41.44 18.89 -4.84
N VAL A 38 42.10 19.20 -5.96
CA VAL A 38 42.58 20.56 -6.22
C VAL A 38 42.47 20.82 -7.72
N THR A 39 41.28 21.21 -8.17
CA THR A 39 41.18 22.21 -9.22
C THR A 39 41.51 23.55 -8.57
N ASN A 40 42.66 24.13 -8.89
CA ASN A 40 42.74 25.59 -8.88
C ASN A 40 43.82 26.13 -9.80
N CYS A 41 43.45 27.25 -10.40
CA CYS A 41 44.27 28.10 -11.25
C CYS A 41 45.35 28.82 -10.42
N ASP A 42 46.24 29.49 -11.16
CA ASP A 42 47.18 30.53 -10.73
C ASP A 42 48.48 30.05 -10.05
N HIS A 43 49.59 30.10 -10.82
CA HIS A 43 50.56 31.16 -10.55
C HIS A 43 51.51 31.43 -11.73
N PHE A 44 51.52 32.70 -12.11
CA PHE A 44 52.49 33.41 -12.92
C PHE A 44 53.74 33.73 -12.06
N SER A 45 54.89 33.90 -12.74
CA SER A 45 56.15 34.56 -12.34
C SER A 45 57.33 33.79 -11.69
N ASN A 46 58.46 33.92 -12.40
CA ASN A 46 59.88 33.96 -11.99
C ASN A 46 60.54 32.63 -11.53
N ASN A 47 61.77 32.26 -11.94
CA ASN A 47 62.88 32.94 -12.62
C ASN A 47 63.85 31.88 -13.19
N GLY A 48 64.64 32.24 -14.21
CA GLY A 48 66.02 31.72 -14.35
C GLY A 48 66.29 30.87 -15.59
N GLY A 49 67.02 31.48 -16.53
CA GLY A 49 67.29 30.96 -17.88
C GLY A 49 68.13 29.68 -17.97
N THR A 50 68.00 29.03 -19.12
CA THR A 50 69.09 28.80 -20.09
C THR A 50 68.43 28.51 -21.44
N GLY A 51 68.90 29.17 -22.50
CA GLY A 51 68.31 29.08 -23.84
C GLY A 51 68.45 27.69 -24.47
N PRO A 52 67.70 27.45 -25.55
CA PRO A 52 68.42 27.39 -26.82
C PRO A 52 67.78 28.23 -27.93
N THR A 53 68.65 28.53 -28.88
CA THR A 53 68.55 29.36 -30.06
C THR A 53 67.40 28.99 -31.02
N SER A 54 66.78 30.04 -31.53
CA SER A 54 65.99 30.08 -32.76
C SER A 54 66.84 29.55 -33.92
N ASP A 55 66.35 28.49 -34.58
CA ASP A 55 66.31 28.30 -36.04
C ASP A 55 66.04 26.83 -36.36
N GLU A 56 64.76 26.45 -36.42
CA GLU A 56 64.23 25.45 -37.36
C GLU A 56 62.69 25.43 -37.22
N LEU A 57 62.07 26.42 -37.84
CA LEU A 57 60.66 26.37 -38.19
C LEU A 57 60.56 25.72 -39.58
N LEU A 58 59.56 24.86 -39.74
CA LEU A 58 58.94 24.38 -40.99
C LEU A 58 59.50 23.08 -41.58
N ASP A 59 59.02 21.95 -41.09
CA ASP A 59 58.07 21.14 -41.87
C ASP A 59 57.40 20.04 -41.04
N ALA A 60 56.11 20.22 -40.73
CA ALA A 60 55.04 19.19 -40.68
C ALA A 60 53.85 19.58 -39.77
N PRO A 61 52.81 20.30 -40.25
CA PRO A 61 51.59 20.50 -39.47
C PRO A 61 50.34 19.84 -40.09
N GLN A 62 50.46 18.82 -40.95
CA GLN A 62 49.27 18.15 -41.53
C GLN A 62 48.96 16.79 -40.90
N ASN A 63 49.96 16.03 -40.46
CA ASN A 63 49.75 14.69 -39.88
C ASN A 63 49.35 14.73 -38.39
N ALA A 64 49.75 15.77 -37.65
CA ALA A 64 49.39 15.95 -36.25
C ALA A 64 47.89 16.28 -36.09
N ALA A 65 47.33 17.21 -36.86
CA ALA A 65 45.92 17.59 -36.73
C ALA A 65 44.94 16.41 -36.97
N HIS A 66 45.26 15.50 -37.90
CA HIS A 66 44.48 14.28 -38.13
C HIS A 66 44.64 13.25 -36.99
N TYR A 67 45.84 13.13 -36.41
CA TYR A 67 46.11 12.20 -35.32
C TYR A 67 45.41 12.62 -34.01
N TRP A 68 45.39 13.92 -33.70
CA TRP A 68 44.75 14.50 -32.51
C TRP A 68 43.22 14.50 -32.59
N LYS A 69 42.64 14.73 -33.78
CA LYS A 69 41.19 14.52 -34.00
C LYS A 69 40.79 13.06 -33.85
N SER A 70 41.62 12.12 -34.30
CA SER A 70 41.34 10.67 -34.19
C SER A 70 41.41 10.14 -32.75
N THR A 71 42.25 10.73 -31.90
CA THR A 71 42.39 10.35 -30.48
C THR A 71 41.28 10.96 -29.63
N LEU A 72 40.88 12.22 -29.87
CA LEU A 72 39.71 12.82 -29.23
C LEU A 72 38.40 12.12 -29.62
N ALA A 73 38.23 11.76 -30.90
CA ALA A 73 37.09 10.97 -31.36
C ALA A 73 37.04 9.56 -30.74
N LYS A 74 38.20 8.92 -30.52
CA LYS A 74 38.28 7.62 -29.81
C LYS A 74 37.91 7.73 -28.34
N VAL A 75 38.30 8.81 -27.65
CA VAL A 75 37.92 9.04 -26.24
C VAL A 75 36.43 9.34 -26.13
N TRP A 76 35.88 10.17 -27.02
CA TRP A 76 34.45 10.45 -27.08
C TRP A 76 33.63 9.18 -27.39
N LEU A 77 34.06 8.38 -28.38
CA LEU A 77 33.43 7.11 -28.71
C LEU A 77 33.49 6.10 -27.54
N LYS A 78 34.59 6.06 -26.79
CA LYS A 78 34.73 5.21 -25.60
C LYS A 78 33.79 5.65 -24.48
N ASN A 79 33.62 6.96 -24.28
CA ASN A 79 32.70 7.50 -23.28
C ASN A 79 31.23 7.26 -23.67
N VAL A 80 30.88 7.45 -24.95
CA VAL A 80 29.54 7.16 -25.47
C VAL A 80 29.24 5.65 -25.40
N ALA A 81 30.20 4.80 -25.75
CA ALA A 81 30.06 3.35 -25.61
C ALA A 81 29.93 2.93 -24.14
N SER A 82 30.69 3.56 -23.23
CA SER A 82 30.57 3.32 -21.79
C SER A 82 29.20 3.77 -21.27
N CYS A 83 28.71 4.93 -21.69
CA CYS A 83 27.38 5.41 -21.33
C CYS A 83 26.28 4.47 -21.86
N GLY A 84 26.40 4.03 -23.11
CA GLY A 84 25.50 3.05 -23.70
C GLY A 84 25.49 1.72 -22.93
N LEU A 85 26.66 1.23 -22.52
CA LEU A 85 26.76 0.04 -21.66
C LEU A 85 26.06 0.25 -20.32
N VAL A 86 26.24 1.40 -19.66
CA VAL A 86 25.56 1.71 -18.40
C VAL A 86 24.04 1.68 -18.58
N ILE A 87 23.51 2.28 -19.65
CA ILE A 87 22.06 2.25 -19.93
C ILE A 87 21.57 0.82 -20.14
N VAL A 88 22.31 0.01 -20.91
CA VAL A 88 21.97 -1.41 -21.11
C VAL A 88 21.96 -2.17 -19.78
N PHE A 89 22.94 -1.94 -18.91
CA PHE A 89 22.97 -2.56 -17.59
C PHE A 89 21.80 -2.12 -16.69
N LEU A 90 21.44 -0.84 -16.71
CA LEU A 90 20.28 -0.34 -15.97
C LEU A 90 18.97 -0.96 -16.48
N LEU A 91 18.81 -1.10 -17.80
CA LEU A 91 17.66 -1.76 -18.40
C LEU A 91 17.59 -3.23 -18.00
N LEU A 92 18.71 -3.97 -18.08
CA LEU A 92 18.77 -5.37 -17.65
C LEU A 92 18.43 -5.52 -16.17
N ALA A 93 18.94 -4.64 -15.31
CA ALA A 93 18.62 -4.62 -13.89
C ALA A 93 17.14 -4.32 -13.63
N ALA A 94 16.55 -3.36 -14.36
CA ALA A 94 15.14 -3.02 -14.27
C ALA A 94 14.24 -4.21 -14.68
N VAL A 95 14.58 -4.90 -15.77
CA VAL A 95 13.85 -6.10 -16.22
C VAL A 95 13.96 -7.23 -15.18
N ALA A 96 15.16 -7.46 -14.61
CA ALA A 96 15.35 -8.47 -13.58
C ALA A 96 14.52 -8.17 -12.31
N ALA A 97 14.54 -6.91 -11.84
CA ALA A 97 13.73 -6.47 -10.71
C ALA A 97 12.22 -6.60 -10.99
N PHE A 98 11.78 -6.27 -12.21
CA PHE A 98 10.39 -6.41 -12.63
C PHE A 98 9.95 -7.88 -12.63
N VAL A 99 10.75 -8.79 -13.19
CA VAL A 99 10.45 -10.24 -13.17
C VAL A 99 10.38 -10.77 -11.73
N ALA A 100 11.32 -10.37 -10.87
CA ALA A 100 11.31 -10.75 -9.46
C ALA A 100 10.06 -10.21 -8.74
N TYR A 101 9.67 -8.97 -9.00
CA TYR A 101 8.46 -8.37 -8.44
C TYR A 101 7.19 -9.14 -8.88
N GLN A 102 7.06 -9.46 -10.16
CA GLN A 102 5.92 -10.23 -10.67
C GLN A 102 5.86 -11.62 -10.02
N SER A 103 7.00 -12.31 -9.91
CA SER A 103 7.06 -13.60 -9.24
C SER A 103 6.60 -13.52 -7.78
N ILE A 104 7.04 -12.51 -7.02
CA ILE A 104 6.60 -12.29 -5.63
C ILE A 104 5.09 -12.03 -5.58
N SER A 105 4.57 -11.18 -6.47
CA SER A 105 3.14 -10.88 -6.55
C SER A 105 2.31 -12.14 -6.81
N ASP A 106 2.75 -13.00 -7.74
CA ASP A 106 2.05 -14.23 -8.06
C ASP A 106 2.11 -15.27 -6.93
N PHE A 107 3.23 -15.36 -6.21
CA PHE A 107 3.30 -16.19 -5.00
C PHE A 107 2.36 -15.69 -3.90
N GLN A 108 2.23 -14.38 -3.72
CA GLN A 108 1.31 -13.82 -2.72
C GLN A 108 -0.16 -14.08 -3.06
N ARG A 109 -0.52 -14.06 -4.35
CA ARG A 109 -1.88 -14.42 -4.79
C ARG A 109 -2.24 -15.87 -4.47
N GLN A 110 -1.28 -16.78 -4.53
CA GLN A 110 -1.51 -18.20 -4.21
C GLN A 110 -1.54 -18.49 -2.70
N ALA A 111 -1.10 -17.56 -1.86
CA ALA A 111 -1.09 -17.74 -0.41
C ALA A 111 -2.51 -17.57 0.18
N LYS A 112 -2.89 -18.45 1.10
CA LYS A 112 -4.16 -18.31 1.85
C LYS A 112 -4.00 -17.23 2.91
N HIS A 113 -4.85 -16.19 2.84
CA HIS A 113 -4.86 -15.03 3.75
C HIS A 113 -3.57 -14.20 3.72
N PRO A 114 -3.21 -13.59 2.58
CA PRO A 114 -2.06 -12.70 2.52
C PRO A 114 -2.28 -11.48 3.43
N ALA A 115 -1.19 -10.94 3.97
CA ALA A 115 -1.24 -9.68 4.68
C ALA A 115 -1.73 -8.57 3.72
N MET A 116 -2.72 -7.80 4.17
CA MET A 116 -3.31 -6.71 3.42
C MET A 116 -2.86 -5.36 3.98
N SER A 117 -2.70 -4.39 3.09
CA SER A 117 -2.48 -2.98 3.40
C SER A 117 -3.77 -2.21 3.14
N VAL A 118 -3.94 -1.09 3.83
CA VAL A 118 -5.11 -0.23 3.71
C VAL A 118 -4.66 1.12 3.18
N SER A 119 -5.35 1.61 2.16
CA SER A 119 -5.20 2.95 1.61
C SER A 119 -6.55 3.67 1.66
N PHE A 120 -6.53 4.97 1.94
CA PHE A 120 -7.73 5.80 1.91
C PHE A 120 -7.70 6.66 0.66
N LYS A 121 -8.74 6.53 -0.16
CA LYS A 121 -8.91 7.31 -1.38
C LYS A 121 -10.06 8.29 -1.19
N GLU A 122 -9.74 9.59 -1.23
CA GLU A 122 -10.75 10.63 -1.18
C GLU A 122 -11.60 10.64 -2.44
N VAL A 123 -12.92 10.74 -2.27
CA VAL A 123 -13.91 10.84 -3.35
C VAL A 123 -14.81 12.05 -3.14
N LYS A 124 -15.15 12.71 -4.25
CA LYS A 124 -16.04 13.89 -4.23
C LYS A 124 -17.51 13.50 -4.08
N SER A 125 -17.88 12.36 -4.67
CA SER A 125 -19.21 11.76 -4.67
C SER A 125 -19.02 10.25 -4.68
N PHE A 126 -19.87 9.51 -3.98
CA PHE A 126 -19.89 8.05 -4.05
C PHE A 126 -20.76 7.59 -5.23
N GLU A 127 -20.73 6.31 -5.58
CA GLU A 127 -21.85 5.73 -6.32
C GLU A 127 -23.01 5.57 -5.32
N ALA A 128 -24.24 5.86 -5.76
CA ALA A 128 -25.38 5.80 -4.87
C ALA A 128 -25.58 4.35 -4.40
N PRO A 129 -25.44 4.07 -3.08
CA PRO A 129 -25.53 2.71 -2.59
C PRO A 129 -26.97 2.25 -2.64
N GLY A 130 -27.17 0.96 -2.86
CA GLY A 130 -28.50 0.37 -2.75
C GLY A 130 -28.78 -0.06 -1.33
N ILE A 131 -29.89 0.44 -0.78
CA ILE A 131 -30.36 0.11 0.58
C ILE A 131 -31.56 -0.80 0.44
N VAL A 132 -31.40 -2.08 0.76
CA VAL A 132 -32.46 -3.07 0.75
C VAL A 132 -33.08 -3.11 2.14
N LEU A 133 -34.38 -2.91 2.26
CA LEU A 133 -35.11 -2.92 3.52
C LEU A 133 -36.12 -4.06 3.49
N PHE A 134 -36.23 -4.77 4.61
CA PHE A 134 -37.19 -5.85 4.81
C PHE A 134 -38.21 -5.39 5.86
N PRO A 135 -39.19 -4.55 5.48
CA PRO A 135 -40.14 -3.96 6.42
C PRO A 135 -41.19 -4.96 6.93
N GLU A 136 -41.30 -6.15 6.31
CA GLU A 136 -42.32 -7.15 6.62
C GLU A 136 -43.75 -6.57 6.57
N ARG A 137 -44.33 -6.26 7.73
CA ARG A 137 -45.68 -5.66 7.88
C ARG A 137 -45.65 -4.14 8.02
N ALA A 138 -44.48 -3.54 8.19
CA ALA A 138 -44.35 -2.10 8.32
C ALA A 138 -44.57 -1.40 6.97
N GLU A 139 -45.22 -0.24 7.01
CA GLU A 139 -45.48 0.61 5.86
C GLU A 139 -44.48 1.78 5.85
N LEU A 140 -43.87 2.04 4.69
CA LEU A 140 -43.07 3.25 4.47
C LEU A 140 -44.01 4.46 4.35
N LEU A 141 -43.88 5.41 5.27
CA LEU A 141 -44.69 6.64 5.31
C LEU A 141 -44.05 7.81 4.60
N SER A 142 -42.73 7.98 4.71
CA SER A 142 -42.02 9.11 4.09
C SER A 142 -40.62 8.68 3.68
N CYS A 143 -40.16 9.20 2.55
CA CYS A 143 -38.83 8.99 2.05
C CYS A 143 -38.36 10.28 1.37
N LYS A 144 -37.25 10.85 1.84
CA LYS A 144 -36.72 12.08 1.26
C LYS A 144 -35.22 12.23 1.48
N HIS A 145 -34.55 12.75 0.46
CA HIS A 145 -33.16 13.21 0.55
C HIS A 145 -33.13 14.66 1.09
N PHE A 146 -32.22 14.90 2.03
CA PHE A 146 -31.93 16.20 2.62
C PHE A 146 -30.44 16.51 2.44
N TYR A 147 -30.09 17.80 2.44
CA TYR A 147 -28.70 18.25 2.35
C TYR A 147 -28.39 19.13 3.56
N GLY A 148 -27.31 18.80 4.27
CA GLY A 148 -26.90 19.48 5.50
C GLY A 148 -27.51 18.85 6.75
N THR A 149 -28.64 19.38 7.22
CA THR A 149 -29.26 18.96 8.49
C THR A 149 -30.69 18.51 8.31
N LEU A 150 -31.09 17.47 9.05
CA LEU A 150 -32.48 17.01 9.07
C LEU A 150 -33.39 18.08 9.71
N PRO A 151 -34.44 18.54 9.02
CA PRO A 151 -35.39 19.48 9.61
C PRO A 151 -36.25 18.80 10.69
N PRO A 152 -36.87 19.59 11.59
CA PRO A 152 -37.84 19.06 12.55
C PRO A 152 -38.99 18.31 11.86
N LEU A 153 -39.46 17.22 12.49
CA LEU A 153 -40.59 16.45 12.00
C LEU A 153 -41.91 17.14 12.41
N ASP A 154 -42.67 17.63 11.43
CA ASP A 154 -43.94 18.33 11.69
C ASP A 154 -45.08 17.36 12.08
N HIS A 155 -45.30 16.31 11.27
CA HIS A 155 -46.40 15.34 11.44
C HIS A 155 -45.89 13.88 11.47
N PRO A 156 -45.18 13.48 12.54
CA PRO A 156 -44.71 12.10 12.69
C PRO A 156 -45.89 11.13 12.82
N GLY A 157 -45.83 10.01 12.10
CA GLY A 157 -46.89 9.00 11.99
C GLY A 157 -47.94 9.24 10.90
N GLU A 158 -47.89 10.36 10.17
CA GLU A 158 -48.69 10.58 8.95
C GLU A 158 -47.88 10.29 7.69
N PRO A 159 -48.52 9.85 6.59
CA PRO A 159 -47.86 9.73 5.29
C PRO A 159 -47.28 11.07 4.84
N GLY A 160 -46.01 11.07 4.49
CA GLY A 160 -45.29 12.21 3.94
C GLY A 160 -44.99 12.05 2.45
N PRO A 161 -44.19 12.94 1.86
CA PRO A 161 -43.77 12.80 0.48
C PRO A 161 -42.83 11.59 0.31
N LEU A 162 -43.07 10.79 -0.73
CA LEU A 162 -42.18 9.72 -1.19
C LEU A 162 -41.28 10.26 -2.32
N ALA A 163 -40.37 11.17 -1.98
CA ALA A 163 -39.48 11.85 -2.91
C ALA A 163 -38.15 11.08 -3.10
N CYS A 164 -38.24 9.77 -3.31
CA CYS A 164 -37.10 8.87 -3.49
C CYS A 164 -37.32 7.92 -4.65
N VAL A 165 -36.22 7.35 -5.16
CA VAL A 165 -36.28 6.22 -6.09
C VAL A 165 -36.34 4.92 -5.28
N ILE A 166 -37.45 4.21 -5.40
CA ILE A 166 -37.75 2.97 -4.67
C ILE A 166 -38.16 1.90 -5.68
N GLN A 167 -37.63 0.70 -5.52
CA GLN A 167 -38.05 -0.49 -6.26
C GLN A 167 -38.47 -1.57 -5.29
N GLU A 168 -39.67 -2.10 -5.47
CA GLU A 168 -40.18 -3.21 -4.66
C GLU A 168 -39.85 -4.54 -5.36
N VAL A 169 -39.19 -5.44 -4.63
CA VAL A 169 -38.82 -6.77 -5.12
C VAL A 169 -39.29 -7.81 -4.13
N TYR A 170 -39.84 -8.90 -4.65
CA TYR A 170 -40.16 -10.08 -3.86
C TYR A 170 -39.01 -11.08 -4.03
N SER A 171 -38.29 -11.33 -2.94
CA SER A 171 -37.27 -12.37 -2.93
C SER A 171 -37.85 -13.67 -2.39
N GLU A 172 -37.48 -14.79 -2.99
CA GLU A 172 -37.65 -16.10 -2.37
C GLU A 172 -36.84 -16.10 -1.07
N ALA A 173 -37.44 -16.57 0.03
CA ALA A 173 -36.75 -16.60 1.30
C ALA A 173 -35.63 -17.65 1.26
N ASN A 174 -34.54 -17.36 1.97
CA ASN A 174 -33.51 -18.37 2.28
C ASN A 174 -34.20 -19.64 2.79
N MET A 175 -33.71 -20.82 2.38
CA MET A 175 -34.20 -22.16 2.71
C MET A 175 -34.40 -22.46 4.22
N HIS A 176 -34.10 -21.52 5.12
CA HIS A 176 -34.21 -21.64 6.56
C HIS A 176 -35.51 -21.07 7.15
N ASP A 177 -36.18 -20.15 6.45
CA ASP A 177 -37.43 -19.53 6.91
C ASP A 177 -38.64 -20.12 6.15
N ASN A 178 -39.65 -20.61 6.86
CA ASN A 178 -40.89 -21.17 6.29
C ASN A 178 -41.82 -20.11 5.64
N VAL A 179 -41.32 -18.92 5.32
CA VAL A 179 -42.07 -17.84 4.66
C VAL A 179 -41.66 -17.81 3.19
N PRO A 180 -42.56 -18.08 2.23
CA PRO A 180 -42.17 -18.33 0.84
C PRO A 180 -41.60 -17.08 0.13
N TRP A 181 -41.99 -15.87 0.55
CA TRP A 181 -41.57 -14.63 -0.07
C TRP A 181 -41.36 -13.54 0.98
N LYS A 182 -40.19 -12.87 0.96
CA LYS A 182 -39.94 -11.66 1.75
C LYS A 182 -40.05 -10.44 0.85
N ARG A 183 -40.94 -9.52 1.22
CA ARG A 183 -41.07 -8.21 0.58
C ARG A 183 -39.83 -7.38 0.90
N ALA A 184 -39.11 -6.96 -0.12
CA ALA A 184 -37.93 -6.11 -0.02
C ALA A 184 -38.16 -4.78 -0.74
N LEU A 185 -37.80 -3.68 -0.08
CA LEU A 185 -37.79 -2.34 -0.68
C LEU A 185 -36.34 -1.94 -0.93
N VAL A 186 -35.99 -1.73 -2.19
CA VAL A 186 -34.65 -1.27 -2.59
C VAL A 186 -34.71 0.23 -2.85
N ILE A 187 -33.98 1.01 -2.06
CA ILE A 187 -33.97 2.47 -2.12
C ILE A 187 -32.59 2.95 -2.55
N ARG A 188 -32.56 3.96 -3.43
CA ARG A 188 -31.33 4.66 -3.81
C ARG A 188 -30.84 5.51 -2.62
N GLY A 189 -29.67 5.17 -2.10
CA GLY A 189 -29.00 5.83 -0.99
C GLY A 189 -28.35 7.17 -1.34
N PRO A 190 -27.71 7.83 -0.35
CA PRO A 190 -27.04 9.12 -0.54
C PRO A 190 -25.77 8.98 -1.40
N GLU A 191 -25.39 10.03 -2.11
CA GLU A 191 -24.28 10.08 -3.07
C GLU A 191 -23.29 11.21 -2.73
N ALA A 192 -23.83 12.41 -2.45
CA ALA A 192 -23.09 13.65 -2.30
C ALA A 192 -22.58 13.86 -0.87
N VAL A 193 -21.50 13.17 -0.51
CA VAL A 193 -20.86 13.25 0.82
C VAL A 193 -20.46 14.68 1.21
N LEU A 194 -19.90 15.47 0.28
CA LEU A 194 -19.43 16.83 0.55
C LEU A 194 -20.58 17.82 0.81
N GLN A 195 -21.79 17.50 0.35
CA GLN A 195 -22.99 18.30 0.59
C GLN A 195 -23.76 17.83 1.82
N HIS A 196 -23.23 16.85 2.56
CA HIS A 196 -23.89 16.18 3.67
C HIS A 196 -25.30 15.70 3.26
N GLU A 197 -25.37 14.91 2.19
CA GLU A 197 -26.62 14.28 1.78
C GLU A 197 -27.06 13.21 2.78
N LEU A 198 -28.32 13.32 3.20
CA LEU A 198 -28.98 12.45 4.17
C LEU A 198 -30.21 11.83 3.50
N LEU A 199 -30.34 10.51 3.55
CA LEU A 199 -31.58 9.84 3.21
C LEU A 199 -32.38 9.57 4.49
N PHE A 200 -33.53 10.22 4.62
CA PHE A 200 -34.45 10.00 5.74
C PHE A 200 -35.60 9.08 5.33
N LEU A 201 -35.80 8.02 6.11
CA LEU A 201 -36.91 7.08 5.95
C LEU A 201 -37.72 7.00 7.24
N HIS A 202 -39.03 6.96 7.07
CA HIS A 202 -39.99 6.89 8.17
C HIS A 202 -41.00 5.79 7.90
N PHE A 203 -41.14 4.86 8.85
CA PHE A 203 -42.05 3.72 8.75
C PHE A 203 -43.04 3.69 9.90
N ARG A 204 -44.13 2.97 9.68
CA ARG A 204 -45.16 2.68 10.68
C ARG A 204 -45.52 1.21 10.67
N LEU A 205 -45.59 0.62 11.86
CA LEU A 205 -46.11 -0.72 12.08
C LEU A 205 -47.36 -0.63 12.96
N ASN A 206 -48.48 -1.09 12.42
CA ASN A 206 -49.74 -1.17 13.17
C ASN A 206 -49.81 -2.54 13.86
N GLN A 207 -50.28 -2.58 15.11
CA GLN A 207 -50.57 -3.80 15.87
C GLN A 207 -49.34 -4.70 16.08
N SER A 208 -48.30 -4.17 16.73
CA SER A 208 -47.17 -5.01 17.17
C SER A 208 -47.59 -5.91 18.34
N GLN A 209 -47.59 -7.23 18.13
CA GLN A 209 -47.61 -8.23 19.21
C GLN A 209 -46.19 -8.69 19.58
N GLN A 210 -45.16 -8.13 18.93
CA GLN A 210 -43.77 -8.51 19.17
C GLN A 210 -43.20 -7.65 20.30
N ASP A 211 -42.47 -8.28 21.22
CA ASP A 211 -41.77 -7.59 22.31
C ASP A 211 -40.64 -6.68 21.80
N PHE A 212 -40.09 -7.03 20.64
CA PHE A 212 -39.06 -6.26 19.94
C PHE A 212 -39.45 -6.14 18.48
N SER A 213 -39.49 -4.92 17.97
CA SER A 213 -39.67 -4.66 16.56
C SER A 213 -38.38 -4.11 15.96
N GLY A 214 -38.10 -4.53 14.73
CA GLY A 214 -36.97 -4.04 13.99
C GLY A 214 -37.18 -4.28 12.51
N ILE A 215 -36.66 -3.37 11.71
CA ILE A 215 -36.62 -3.53 10.26
C ILE A 215 -35.20 -3.89 9.89
N ASN A 216 -35.07 -5.03 9.20
CA ASN A 216 -33.79 -5.48 8.71
C ASN A 216 -33.43 -4.75 7.42
N TYR A 217 -32.14 -4.51 7.20
CA TYR A 217 -31.63 -3.94 5.98
C TYR A 217 -30.27 -4.50 5.57
N LEU A 218 -29.99 -4.39 4.28
CA LEU A 218 -28.76 -4.79 3.63
C LEU A 218 -28.28 -3.65 2.72
N LEU A 219 -26.97 -3.54 2.56
CA LEU A 219 -26.32 -2.52 1.74
C LEU A 219 -25.54 -3.17 0.61
N PHE A 220 -25.57 -2.54 -0.57
CA PHE A 220 -24.70 -2.88 -1.70
C PHE A 220 -24.21 -1.61 -2.40
N SER A 221 -23.11 -1.72 -3.16
CA SER A 221 -22.30 -0.57 -3.55
C SER A 221 -22.93 0.34 -4.59
N SER A 222 -23.64 -0.22 -5.57
CA SER A 222 -24.19 0.54 -6.70
C SER A 222 -25.65 0.17 -6.92
N PHE A 223 -26.56 1.10 -6.63
CA PHE A 223 -27.98 0.97 -6.98
C PHE A 223 -28.16 0.84 -8.50
N ASP A 224 -27.33 1.52 -9.27
CA ASP A 224 -27.41 1.49 -10.73
C ASP A 224 -27.09 0.08 -11.27
N ASP A 225 -26.13 -0.63 -10.69
CA ASP A 225 -25.83 -2.03 -11.07
C ASP A 225 -27.05 -2.94 -10.87
N PHE A 226 -27.81 -2.71 -9.80
CA PHE A 226 -29.06 -3.42 -9.56
C PHE A 226 -30.13 -3.03 -10.58
N THR A 227 -30.28 -1.76 -10.93
CA THR A 227 -31.27 -1.34 -11.95
C THR A 227 -30.96 -1.87 -13.35
N HIS A 228 -29.68 -2.06 -13.68
CA HIS A 228 -29.25 -2.66 -14.94
C HIS A 228 -29.28 -4.19 -14.90
N SER A 229 -29.43 -4.80 -13.72
CA SER A 229 -29.54 -6.25 -13.59
C SER A 229 -30.88 -6.73 -14.17
N ASN A 230 -30.83 -7.75 -15.03
CA ASN A 230 -32.03 -8.27 -15.69
C ASN A 230 -33.00 -8.98 -14.72
N ASN A 231 -32.52 -9.40 -13.54
CA ASN A 231 -33.31 -10.11 -12.55
C ASN A 231 -32.97 -9.64 -11.13
N GLY A 232 -33.78 -8.72 -10.60
CA GLY A 232 -33.57 -8.13 -9.28
C GLY A 232 -33.68 -9.11 -8.11
N SER A 233 -34.55 -10.13 -8.19
CA SER A 233 -34.70 -11.11 -7.09
C SER A 233 -33.46 -12.00 -6.97
N ALA A 234 -32.94 -12.51 -8.09
CA ALA A 234 -31.71 -13.30 -8.11
C ALA A 234 -30.48 -12.49 -7.65
N TYR A 235 -30.46 -11.19 -7.97
CA TYR A 235 -29.42 -10.28 -7.48
C TYR A 235 -29.48 -10.15 -5.95
N LEU A 236 -30.67 -9.94 -5.39
CA LEU A 236 -30.87 -9.86 -3.94
C LEU A 236 -30.57 -11.18 -3.22
N GLU A 237 -30.93 -12.33 -3.77
CA GLU A 237 -30.62 -13.65 -3.19
C GLU A 237 -29.11 -13.87 -3.04
N LYS A 238 -28.35 -13.51 -4.09
CA LYS A 238 -26.88 -13.56 -4.08
C LYS A 238 -26.29 -12.62 -3.02
N LEU A 239 -26.88 -11.43 -2.85
CA LEU A 239 -26.46 -10.47 -1.83
C LEU A 239 -26.76 -10.99 -0.42
N MET A 240 -27.94 -11.54 -0.17
CA MET A 240 -28.33 -12.06 1.15
C MET A 240 -27.44 -13.22 1.62
N THR A 241 -26.94 -14.03 0.69
CA THR A 241 -26.04 -15.15 1.03
C THR A 241 -24.62 -14.67 1.37
N SER A 242 -24.20 -13.53 0.83
CA SER A 242 -22.81 -13.06 0.89
C SER A 242 -22.57 -11.89 1.85
N ARG A 243 -23.62 -11.15 2.24
CA ARG A 243 -23.50 -9.92 3.03
C ARG A 243 -24.16 -10.04 4.39
N THR A 244 -23.70 -9.21 5.32
CA THR A 244 -24.27 -9.08 6.65
C THR A 244 -25.58 -8.29 6.62
N LEU A 245 -26.56 -8.77 7.37
CA LEU A 245 -27.82 -8.08 7.59
C LEU A 245 -27.72 -7.23 8.86
N TRP A 246 -28.24 -6.00 8.81
CA TRP A 246 -28.35 -5.10 9.96
C TRP A 246 -29.81 -4.84 10.29
N SER A 247 -30.07 -4.27 11.46
CA SER A 247 -31.44 -3.97 11.91
C SER A 247 -31.47 -2.62 12.61
N PHE A 248 -32.55 -1.88 12.46
CA PHE A 248 -32.85 -0.71 13.28
C PHE A 248 -34.17 -0.89 14.02
N SER A 249 -34.22 -0.39 15.26
CA SER A 249 -35.34 -0.58 16.18
C SER A 249 -36.40 0.51 16.05
N GLY A 250 -37.64 0.16 16.37
CA GLY A 250 -38.74 1.11 16.51
C GLY A 250 -38.58 2.00 17.75
N GLY A 251 -39.22 3.17 17.74
CA GLY A 251 -39.21 4.12 18.85
C GLY A 251 -37.97 5.00 18.97
N PHE A 252 -36.97 4.82 18.10
CA PHE A 252 -35.75 5.62 18.03
C PHE A 252 -35.53 6.14 16.61
N CYS A 253 -34.77 7.23 16.51
CA CYS A 253 -34.12 7.65 15.27
C CYS A 253 -32.74 7.01 15.21
N THR A 254 -32.55 6.10 14.25
CA THR A 254 -31.25 5.47 14.02
C THR A 254 -30.51 6.22 12.92
N TRP A 255 -29.42 6.88 13.29
CA TRP A 255 -28.47 7.48 12.36
C TRP A 255 -27.44 6.44 11.95
N VAL A 256 -27.39 6.13 10.67
CA VAL A 256 -26.49 5.13 10.07
C VAL A 256 -25.45 5.87 9.23
N LYS A 257 -24.23 5.92 9.76
CA LYS A 257 -23.08 6.50 9.06
C LYS A 257 -22.36 5.41 8.28
N LEU A 258 -22.40 5.53 6.96
CA LEU A 258 -21.87 4.57 6.00
C LEU A 258 -20.39 4.84 5.72
N SER A 259 -19.61 3.77 5.61
CA SER A 259 -18.25 3.78 5.09
C SER A 259 -18.06 2.58 4.17
N LEU A 260 -17.32 2.77 3.08
CA LEU A 260 -17.14 1.77 2.03
C LEU A 260 -15.72 1.21 2.06
N ILE A 261 -15.61 -0.10 2.21
CA ILE A 261 -14.37 -0.85 2.13
C ILE A 261 -14.38 -1.62 0.81
N ARG A 262 -13.35 -1.39 -0.02
CA ARG A 262 -13.18 -2.04 -1.31
C ARG A 262 -12.02 -3.01 -1.25
N THR A 263 -12.31 -4.29 -1.41
CA THR A 263 -11.32 -5.35 -1.43
C THR A 263 -11.21 -5.95 -2.84
N PRO A 264 -10.00 -6.06 -3.42
CA PRO A 264 -9.78 -6.76 -4.67
C PRO A 264 -9.98 -8.26 -4.42
N ALA A 265 -10.89 -8.88 -5.15
CA ALA A 265 -10.98 -10.34 -5.25
C ALA A 265 -10.49 -10.79 -6.64
N ASP A 266 -10.23 -12.09 -6.77
CA ASP A 266 -9.54 -12.69 -7.92
C ASP A 266 -10.17 -12.36 -9.29
N ASP A 267 -11.48 -12.10 -9.34
CA ASP A 267 -12.20 -11.80 -10.60
C ASP A 267 -13.26 -10.69 -10.42
N SER A 268 -13.41 -10.14 -9.21
CA SER A 268 -14.43 -9.11 -8.92
C SER A 268 -14.00 -8.18 -7.78
N ARG A 269 -14.69 -7.05 -7.65
CA ARG A 269 -14.51 -6.15 -6.51
C ARG A 269 -15.49 -6.53 -5.41
N LEU A 270 -14.96 -6.84 -4.23
CA LEU A 270 -15.78 -7.08 -3.04
C LEU A 270 -15.90 -5.76 -2.27
N ASP A 271 -17.05 -5.11 -2.44
CA ASP A 271 -17.36 -3.87 -1.74
C ASP A 271 -18.14 -4.19 -0.45
N GLU A 272 -17.52 -4.00 0.70
CA GLU A 272 -18.13 -4.21 2.02
C GLU A 272 -18.47 -2.87 2.67
N PHE A 273 -19.59 -2.83 3.39
CA PHE A 273 -19.98 -1.64 4.14
C PHE A 273 -19.60 -1.81 5.60
N HIS A 274 -18.93 -0.80 6.15
CA HIS A 274 -18.83 -0.61 7.57
C HIS A 274 -19.81 0.49 7.97
N GLN A 275 -20.54 0.28 9.07
CA GLN A 275 -21.50 1.26 9.55
C GLN A 275 -21.25 1.59 11.02
N GLU A 276 -21.40 2.87 11.32
CA GLU A 276 -21.48 3.37 12.69
C GLU A 276 -22.89 3.84 12.94
N THR A 277 -23.54 3.27 13.96
CA THR A 277 -24.91 3.61 14.32
C THR A 277 -24.93 4.49 15.55
N ASN A 278 -25.72 5.56 15.48
CA ASN A 278 -26.08 6.37 16.64
C ASN A 278 -27.61 6.33 16.80
N GLN A 279 -28.08 6.19 18.04
CA GLN A 279 -29.51 6.09 18.31
C GLN A 279 -29.94 7.27 19.17
N GLU A 280 -30.95 7.98 18.70
CA GLU A 280 -31.56 9.09 19.40
C GLU A 280 -33.00 8.73 19.77
N LYS A 281 -33.35 8.92 21.04
CA LYS A 281 -34.71 8.65 21.49
C LYS A 281 -35.68 9.61 20.81
N TYR A 282 -36.69 9.06 20.14
CA TYR A 282 -37.77 9.86 19.61
C TYR A 282 -38.72 10.25 20.76
N ASN A 283 -38.77 11.54 21.08
CA ASN A 283 -39.69 12.07 22.09
C ASN A 283 -41.08 12.22 21.47
N GLN A 284 -41.92 11.21 21.66
CA GLN A 284 -43.29 11.19 21.17
C GLN A 284 -44.11 12.34 21.80
N ARG A 285 -44.53 13.30 20.97
CA ARG A 285 -45.39 14.44 21.35
C ARG A 285 -46.89 14.18 21.12
N ARG A 286 -47.24 13.03 20.54
CA ARG A 286 -48.63 12.64 20.18
C ARG A 286 -49.28 11.88 21.36
N GLU A 287 -50.59 12.02 21.54
CA GLU A 287 -51.36 11.11 22.40
C GLU A 287 -51.22 9.69 21.86
N ALA A 288 -50.57 8.81 22.63
CA ALA A 288 -50.11 7.53 22.15
C ALA A 288 -51.29 6.61 21.80
N ASP A 289 -51.45 6.30 20.51
CA ASP A 289 -52.13 5.08 20.12
C ASP A 289 -51.19 3.92 20.45
N GLN A 290 -51.41 3.27 21.61
CA GLN A 290 -50.46 2.35 22.27
C GLN A 290 -50.01 1.16 21.40
N LEU A 291 -50.67 0.93 20.27
CA LEU A 291 -50.47 -0.23 19.38
C LEU A 291 -49.70 0.11 18.09
N THR A 292 -49.38 1.38 17.86
CA THR A 292 -48.70 1.82 16.63
C THR A 292 -47.26 2.22 16.92
N GLU A 293 -46.33 1.56 16.25
CA GLU A 293 -44.90 1.82 16.39
C GLU A 293 -44.34 2.52 15.16
N LEU A 294 -43.48 3.52 15.39
CA LEU A 294 -42.83 4.29 14.34
C LEU A 294 -41.34 3.97 14.30
N PHE A 295 -40.78 3.89 13.10
CA PHE A 295 -39.36 3.69 12.88
C PHE A 295 -38.81 4.87 12.09
N PHE A 296 -37.66 5.35 12.51
CA PHE A 296 -36.97 6.45 11.85
C PHE A 296 -35.52 6.03 11.60
N VAL A 297 -35.06 6.17 10.36
CA VAL A 297 -33.67 5.90 10.01
C VAL A 297 -33.14 6.99 9.08
N VAL A 298 -31.92 7.42 9.34
CA VAL A 298 -31.18 8.38 8.52
C VAL A 298 -29.93 7.68 8.01
N PHE A 299 -29.75 7.61 6.70
CA PHE A 299 -28.51 7.13 6.10
C PHE A 299 -27.68 8.31 5.59
N GLU A 300 -26.41 8.34 5.97
CA GLU A 300 -25.45 9.36 5.55
C GLU A 300 -24.07 8.75 5.34
N TRP A 301 -23.21 9.41 4.55
CA TRP A 301 -21.80 9.02 4.45
C TRP A 301 -21.01 9.56 5.65
N LYS A 302 -20.22 8.71 6.30
CA LYS A 302 -19.39 9.07 7.45
C LYS A 302 -18.29 10.04 7.06
N ASP A 303 -17.57 9.71 5.99
CA ASP A 303 -16.39 10.43 5.53
C ASP A 303 -16.27 10.29 4.00
N PRO A 304 -15.53 11.20 3.33
CA PRO A 304 -15.34 11.17 1.88
C PRO A 304 -14.25 10.17 1.46
N PHE A 305 -13.94 9.14 2.26
CA PHE A 305 -12.86 8.21 1.96
C PHE A 305 -13.38 6.82 1.65
N ILE A 306 -12.99 6.28 0.50
CA ILE A 306 -13.10 4.85 0.22
C ILE A 306 -11.86 4.17 0.80
N GLN A 307 -12.08 3.18 1.65
CA GLN A 307 -11.01 2.35 2.18
C GLN A 307 -10.69 1.25 1.17
N GLU A 308 -9.60 1.39 0.43
CA GLU A 308 -9.12 0.38 -0.50
C GLU A 308 -8.14 -0.56 0.22
N VAL A 309 -8.50 -1.84 0.27
CA VAL A 309 -7.63 -2.90 0.78
C VAL A 309 -6.80 -3.40 -0.39
N HIS A 310 -5.49 -3.51 -0.24
CA HIS A 310 -4.58 -4.00 -1.28
C HIS A 310 -3.66 -5.05 -0.69
N HIS A 311 -3.07 -5.95 -1.48
CA HIS A 311 -1.97 -6.76 -0.97
C HIS A 311 -0.78 -5.86 -0.61
N VAL A 312 -0.07 -6.13 0.48
CA VAL A 312 1.03 -5.27 0.96
C VAL A 312 2.07 -4.96 -0.12
N VAL A 313 2.41 -5.96 -0.94
CA VAL A 313 3.36 -5.80 -2.06
C VAL A 313 2.80 -4.90 -3.17
N THR A 314 1.49 -5.00 -3.43
CA THR A 314 0.81 -4.21 -4.47
C THR A 314 0.46 -2.80 -4.04
N ALA A 315 0.32 -2.54 -2.73
CA ALA A 315 0.01 -1.21 -2.20
C ALA A 315 1.20 -0.24 -2.30
N SER A 316 2.42 -0.77 -2.18
CA SER A 316 3.66 0.03 -2.23
C SER A 316 4.71 -0.61 -3.15
N PRO A 317 4.44 -0.67 -4.47
CA PRO A 317 5.33 -1.35 -5.42
C PRO A 317 6.75 -0.74 -5.41
N TRP A 318 6.86 0.56 -5.16
CA TRP A 318 8.13 1.28 -5.03
C TRP A 318 8.98 0.79 -3.86
N ASN A 319 8.37 0.44 -2.72
CA ASN A 319 9.10 -0.08 -1.57
C ASN A 319 9.69 -1.45 -1.89
N VAL A 320 8.91 -2.33 -2.53
CA VAL A 320 9.37 -3.66 -2.93
C VAL A 320 10.45 -3.56 -4.00
N ALA A 321 10.29 -2.67 -4.98
CA ALA A 321 11.31 -2.40 -5.99
C ALA A 321 12.63 -1.89 -5.37
N ALA A 322 12.54 -0.99 -4.38
CA ALA A 322 13.71 -0.49 -3.66
C ALA A 322 14.42 -1.60 -2.88
N VAL A 323 13.67 -2.47 -2.20
CA VAL A 323 14.23 -3.65 -1.50
C VAL A 323 14.90 -4.61 -2.48
N LEU A 324 14.26 -4.93 -3.60
CA LEU A 324 14.85 -5.78 -4.64
C LEU A 324 16.14 -5.19 -5.19
N CYS A 325 16.15 -3.89 -5.49
CA CYS A 325 17.35 -3.18 -5.91
C CYS A 325 18.47 -3.27 -4.87
N GLY A 326 18.15 -3.04 -3.59
CA GLY A 326 19.09 -3.19 -2.48
C GLY A 326 19.68 -4.61 -2.38
N VAL A 327 18.85 -5.64 -2.54
CA VAL A 327 19.29 -7.05 -2.54
C VAL A 327 20.22 -7.33 -3.72
N PHE A 328 19.89 -6.89 -4.94
CA PHE A 328 20.76 -7.07 -6.11
C PHE A 328 22.11 -6.37 -5.92
N LEU A 329 22.11 -5.12 -5.47
CA LEU A 329 23.35 -4.38 -5.20
C LEU A 329 24.20 -5.06 -4.12
N ALA A 330 23.59 -5.55 -3.05
CA ALA A 330 24.28 -6.29 -2.01
C ALA A 330 24.91 -7.59 -2.56
N LEU A 331 24.19 -8.35 -3.38
CA LEU A 331 24.71 -9.57 -4.02
C LEU A 331 25.91 -9.28 -4.92
N PHE A 332 25.85 -8.24 -5.75
CA PHE A 332 26.99 -7.84 -6.57
C PHE A 332 28.20 -7.41 -5.74
N LYS A 333 27.97 -6.63 -4.68
CA LYS A 333 29.03 -6.18 -3.78
C LYS A 333 29.70 -7.35 -3.04
N VAL A 334 28.92 -8.32 -2.56
CA VAL A 334 29.43 -9.54 -1.93
C VAL A 334 30.20 -10.39 -2.93
N ALA A 335 29.74 -10.50 -4.17
CA ALA A 335 30.46 -11.23 -5.22
C ALA A 335 31.85 -10.63 -5.51
N ASP A 336 31.95 -9.31 -5.55
CA ASP A 336 33.24 -8.64 -5.74
C ASP A 336 34.16 -8.77 -4.52
N PHE A 337 33.62 -8.68 -3.30
CA PHE A 337 34.36 -8.97 -2.09
C PHE A 337 34.87 -10.42 -2.04
N ALA A 338 34.07 -11.38 -2.51
CA ALA A 338 34.47 -12.78 -2.60
C ALA A 338 35.63 -12.97 -3.60
N LYS A 339 35.59 -12.30 -4.77
CA LYS A 339 36.72 -12.33 -5.73
C LYS A 339 38.01 -11.80 -5.11
N ILE A 340 37.94 -10.69 -4.37
CA ILE A 340 39.09 -10.10 -3.68
C ILE A 340 39.60 -11.05 -2.59
N SER A 341 38.70 -11.60 -1.78
CA SER A 341 39.00 -12.55 -0.71
C SER A 341 39.69 -13.81 -1.24
N VAL A 342 39.22 -14.37 -2.37
CA VAL A 342 39.87 -15.52 -3.03
C VAL A 342 41.27 -15.17 -3.53
N LYS A 343 41.45 -13.99 -4.16
CA LYS A 343 42.77 -13.52 -4.59
C LYS A 343 43.73 -13.37 -3.41
N TRP A 344 43.24 -12.80 -2.31
CA TRP A 344 44.03 -12.62 -1.09
C TRP A 344 44.41 -13.96 -0.46
N MET A 345 43.46 -14.89 -0.35
CA MET A 345 43.70 -16.24 0.15
C MET A 345 44.74 -16.99 -0.68
N LEU A 346 44.68 -16.89 -2.01
CA LEU A 346 45.70 -17.47 -2.90
C LEU A 346 47.08 -16.81 -2.71
N LYS A 347 47.12 -15.48 -2.51
CA LYS A 347 48.36 -14.73 -2.23
C LYS A 347 48.99 -15.16 -0.91
N VAL A 348 48.19 -15.27 0.16
CA VAL A 348 48.63 -15.75 1.48
C VAL A 348 49.13 -17.19 1.41
N ARG A 349 48.38 -18.09 0.75
CA ARG A 349 48.79 -19.48 0.56
C ARG A 349 50.12 -19.61 -0.19
N ARG A 350 50.34 -18.79 -1.23
CA ARG A 350 51.62 -18.71 -1.94
C ARG A 350 52.75 -18.21 -1.04
N ARG A 351 52.50 -17.18 -0.21
CA ARG A 351 53.48 -16.67 0.77
C ARG A 351 53.86 -17.73 1.81
N HIS A 352 52.88 -18.44 2.39
CA HIS A 352 53.16 -19.52 3.34
C HIS A 352 53.97 -20.67 2.72
N ARG A 353 53.66 -21.09 1.49
CA ARG A 353 54.48 -22.10 0.78
C ARG A 353 55.93 -21.65 0.60
N ARG A 354 56.15 -20.38 0.24
CA ARG A 354 57.50 -19.80 0.10
C ARG A 354 58.24 -19.75 1.44
N HIS A 355 57.58 -19.37 2.53
CA HIS A 355 58.18 -19.38 3.87
C HIS A 355 58.56 -20.80 4.33
N ARG A 356 57.67 -21.79 4.15
CA ARG A 356 58.00 -23.19 4.48
C ARG A 356 59.17 -23.75 3.66
N ALA A 357 59.24 -23.43 2.37
CA ALA A 357 60.36 -23.84 1.53
C ALA A 357 61.70 -23.21 1.98
N ARG A 358 61.68 -21.94 2.41
CA ARG A 358 62.87 -21.28 2.97
C ARG A 358 63.33 -21.93 4.27
N GLN A 359 62.40 -22.29 5.16
CA GLN A 359 62.71 -22.96 6.43
C GLN A 359 63.30 -24.36 6.25
N LEU A 360 62.81 -25.12 5.26
CA LEU A 360 63.35 -26.45 4.93
C LEU A 360 64.75 -26.38 4.30
N ASN A 361 65.05 -25.32 3.54
CA ASN A 361 66.37 -25.12 2.93
C ASN A 361 67.40 -24.52 3.90
N SER A 362 66.98 -23.99 5.05
CA SER A 362 67.86 -23.42 6.07
C SER A 362 68.20 -24.37 7.22
N MET A 363 67.74 -25.63 7.17
CA MET A 363 68.20 -26.67 8.11
C MET A 363 69.53 -27.26 7.60
N PRO A 364 70.61 -27.27 8.41
CA PRO A 364 71.87 -27.86 7.99
C PRO A 364 71.70 -29.38 7.86
N ARG A 365 72.28 -29.96 6.80
CA ARG A 365 72.33 -31.40 6.56
C ARG A 365 73.21 -32.13 7.55
#